data_AF-A0A0N1BHD2-F1
#
_entry.id   AF-A0A0N1BHD2-F1
#
_cell.length_a   1.000
_cell.length_b   1.000
_cell.length_c   1.000
_cell.angle_alpha   90.00
_cell.angle_beta   90.00
_cell.angle_gamma   90.00
#
_symmetry.space_group_name_H-M   'P 1'
#
loop_
_entity.id
_entity.type
_entity.pdbx_description
1 polymer ?
#
loop_
_entity_poly.entity_id
_entity_poly.type
_entity_poly.pdbx_seq_one_letter_code
_entity_poly.pdbx_strand_id
1 'polypeptide(L)'
;MVIRRHKGWDKQAVNTIAARDYGGLEGLFAAHGWTLPKGRTYGQVAPTLVTDAYGSIAAFEAEHPAAFPDPVTVIEADDPDVWLGSFFGFVVSDKWGMIGFTRPADRDKIRSQSRPGALYVAYGVGRSENPAERMRVLGMVQLSHVIGTKHQFLHPSLLTPATIDRWYHGLKVVRAWSVPADLRPDIRDFAPEIDLPRRAREIGVRGIRLPRDAARRLLALDMIEVPVYGGPPVAAPMLAPGAVALRPSKAGPIAQTGFWTEPATGPKHLYMLRLNGNLGHFVPGHDWRRKVLVKVGISISPAMRCASFNSALPATAFNWELWKTTHGAAGPFDPPHRAKLGEDAMKTELAVDGEPLGGEFFLASDVACERAWRHGCDIATAAE
;
A
#
# COMPACT_ATOMS: atom_id res chain seq x y z
N MET A 1 10.84 -34.97 -20.84
CA MET A 1 10.90 -34.34 -22.19
C MET A 1 12.10 -33.42 -22.22
N VAL A 2 13.19 -33.79 -22.92
CA VAL A 2 14.42 -32.98 -22.96
C VAL A 2 14.20 -31.82 -23.93
N ILE A 3 14.04 -30.60 -23.40
CA ILE A 3 13.97 -29.40 -24.23
C ILE A 3 15.33 -29.22 -24.92
N ARG A 4 15.38 -29.39 -26.25
CA ARG A 4 16.60 -29.13 -27.04
C ARG A 4 16.89 -27.62 -27.01
N ARG A 5 17.93 -27.24 -26.27
CA ARG A 5 18.45 -25.85 -26.25
C ARG A 5 19.16 -25.56 -27.57
N HIS A 6 18.75 -24.48 -28.25
CA HIS A 6 19.37 -24.06 -29.52
C HIS A 6 20.60 -23.18 -29.26
N LYS A 7 21.50 -23.10 -30.25
CA LYS A 7 22.73 -22.30 -30.16
C LYS A 7 22.38 -20.82 -29.89
N GLY A 8 22.92 -20.25 -28.83
CA GLY A 8 22.65 -18.87 -28.41
C GLY A 8 21.64 -18.71 -27.26
N TRP A 9 20.97 -19.81 -26.86
CA TRP A 9 19.99 -19.80 -25.77
C TRP A 9 20.58 -19.34 -24.43
N ASP A 10 21.79 -19.78 -24.06
CA ASP A 10 22.44 -19.37 -22.79
C ASP A 10 22.62 -17.84 -22.69
N LYS A 11 23.08 -17.23 -23.79
CA LYS A 11 23.25 -15.77 -23.87
C LYS A 11 21.92 -15.06 -23.79
N GLN A 12 20.89 -15.59 -24.45
CA GLN A 12 19.54 -15.02 -24.41
C GLN A 12 18.95 -15.09 -23.00
N ALA A 13 19.02 -16.25 -22.33
CA ALA A 13 18.53 -16.44 -20.97
C ALA A 13 19.19 -15.46 -20.00
N VAL A 14 20.53 -15.36 -20.03
CA VAL A 14 21.28 -14.44 -19.19
C VAL A 14 20.91 -12.98 -19.48
N ASN A 15 20.81 -12.59 -20.76
CA ASN A 15 20.43 -11.22 -21.13
C ASN A 15 18.99 -10.87 -20.68
N THR A 16 18.06 -11.80 -20.83
CA THR A 16 16.66 -11.61 -20.44
C THR A 16 16.56 -11.41 -18.92
N ILE A 17 17.20 -12.28 -18.13
CA ILE A 17 17.23 -12.15 -16.67
C ILE A 17 17.95 -10.87 -16.25
N ALA A 18 19.10 -10.56 -16.86
CA ALA A 18 19.84 -9.34 -16.58
C ALA A 18 19.01 -8.08 -16.83
N ALA A 19 18.30 -8.00 -17.97
CA ALA A 19 17.42 -6.89 -18.28
C ALA A 19 16.25 -6.77 -17.29
N ARG A 20 15.59 -7.89 -16.97
CA ARG A 20 14.40 -7.96 -16.12
C ARG A 20 14.71 -7.63 -14.65
N ASP A 21 15.71 -8.29 -14.08
CA ASP A 21 15.97 -8.28 -12.64
C ASP A 21 17.07 -7.29 -12.24
N TYR A 22 17.95 -6.95 -13.18
CA TYR A 22 19.14 -6.16 -12.89
C TYR A 22 19.21 -4.85 -13.69
N GLY A 23 18.27 -4.58 -14.59
CA GLY A 23 18.30 -3.41 -15.47
C GLY A 23 19.36 -3.49 -16.59
N GLY A 24 19.92 -4.68 -16.82
CA GLY A 24 20.94 -4.95 -17.83
C GLY A 24 22.12 -5.74 -17.29
N LEU A 25 23.04 -6.13 -18.20
CA LEU A 25 24.22 -6.93 -17.85
C LEU A 25 25.21 -6.19 -16.92
N GLU A 26 25.34 -4.89 -17.06
CA GLU A 26 26.15 -4.07 -16.16
C GLU A 26 25.59 -4.13 -14.73
N GLY A 27 24.27 -4.04 -14.60
CA GLY A 27 23.57 -4.21 -13.33
C GLY A 27 23.80 -5.60 -12.75
N LEU A 28 23.79 -6.65 -13.57
CA LEU A 28 24.06 -8.02 -13.14
C LEU A 28 25.48 -8.15 -12.56
N PHE A 29 26.48 -7.63 -13.26
CA PHE A 29 27.88 -7.65 -12.82
C PHE A 29 28.07 -6.92 -11.49
N ALA A 30 27.50 -5.72 -11.37
CA ALA A 30 27.58 -4.94 -10.15
C ALA A 30 26.95 -5.66 -8.94
N ALA A 31 25.80 -6.33 -9.14
CA ALA A 31 25.14 -7.08 -8.07
C ALA A 31 25.97 -8.26 -7.55
N HIS A 32 26.79 -8.87 -8.41
CA HIS A 32 27.61 -10.03 -8.07
C HIS A 32 29.08 -9.69 -7.75
N GLY A 33 29.44 -8.39 -7.77
CA GLY A 33 30.83 -7.96 -7.59
C GLY A 33 31.77 -8.45 -8.70
N TRP A 34 31.25 -8.74 -9.89
CA TRP A 34 32.05 -9.23 -11.01
C TRP A 34 32.75 -8.09 -11.74
N THR A 35 34.00 -8.32 -12.14
CA THR A 35 34.78 -7.39 -12.95
C THR A 35 34.77 -7.79 -14.41
N LEU A 36 34.57 -6.84 -15.32
CA LEU A 36 34.68 -7.07 -16.75
C LEU A 36 36.17 -7.18 -17.17
N PRO A 37 36.63 -8.32 -17.75
CA PRO A 37 37.99 -8.44 -18.25
C PRO A 37 38.30 -7.44 -19.36
N LYS A 38 39.54 -6.94 -19.40
CA LYS A 38 39.97 -5.94 -20.39
C LYS A 38 39.78 -6.46 -21.82
N GLY A 39 39.15 -5.64 -22.68
CA GLY A 39 38.91 -5.97 -24.10
C GLY A 39 37.75 -6.94 -24.37
N ARG A 40 36.96 -7.31 -23.35
CA ARG A 40 35.76 -8.15 -23.49
C ARG A 40 34.50 -7.33 -23.27
N THR A 41 33.38 -7.77 -23.83
CA THR A 41 32.06 -7.19 -23.57
C THR A 41 31.29 -8.02 -22.54
N TYR A 42 30.36 -7.39 -21.80
CA TYR A 42 29.54 -8.10 -20.82
C TYR A 42 28.87 -9.36 -21.40
N GLY A 43 28.28 -9.24 -22.59
CA GLY A 43 27.58 -10.35 -23.24
C GLY A 43 28.48 -11.50 -23.71
N GLN A 44 29.81 -11.33 -23.73
CA GLN A 44 30.78 -12.40 -24.01
C GLN A 44 31.21 -13.15 -22.75
N VAL A 45 31.05 -12.54 -21.57
CA VAL A 45 31.62 -13.05 -20.31
C VAL A 45 30.52 -13.49 -19.34
N ALA A 46 29.33 -12.87 -19.41
CA ALA A 46 28.22 -13.14 -18.49
C ALA A 46 27.84 -14.62 -18.41
N PRO A 47 27.66 -15.39 -19.51
CA PRO A 47 27.26 -16.80 -19.40
C PRO A 47 28.28 -17.67 -18.66
N THR A 48 29.58 -17.37 -18.81
CA THR A 48 30.65 -18.09 -18.11
C THR A 48 30.60 -17.78 -16.61
N LEU A 49 30.58 -16.50 -16.22
CA LEU A 49 30.51 -16.12 -14.81
C LEU A 49 29.24 -16.62 -14.11
N VAL A 50 28.12 -16.64 -14.83
CA VAL A 50 26.87 -17.22 -14.35
C VAL A 50 27.04 -18.72 -14.11
N THR A 51 27.65 -19.45 -15.04
CA THR A 51 27.91 -20.89 -14.87
C THR A 51 28.85 -21.15 -13.70
N ASP A 52 29.88 -20.31 -13.52
CA ASP A 52 30.83 -20.44 -12.41
C ASP A 52 30.16 -20.19 -11.05
N ALA A 53 29.26 -19.19 -10.96
CA ALA A 53 28.61 -18.81 -9.71
C ALA A 53 27.40 -19.70 -9.35
N TYR A 54 26.65 -20.18 -10.35
CA TYR A 54 25.40 -20.91 -10.15
C TYR A 54 25.50 -22.40 -10.53
N GLY A 55 26.65 -22.85 -11.03
CA GLY A 55 26.88 -24.21 -11.53
C GLY A 55 26.30 -24.49 -12.92
N SER A 56 25.24 -23.78 -13.33
CA SER A 56 24.69 -23.84 -14.70
C SER A 56 23.76 -22.67 -15.00
N ILE A 57 23.51 -22.39 -16.29
CA ILE A 57 22.46 -21.46 -16.71
C ILE A 57 21.07 -21.92 -16.26
N ALA A 58 20.83 -23.23 -16.18
CA ALA A 58 19.54 -23.76 -15.70
C ALA A 58 19.30 -23.42 -14.22
N ALA A 59 20.34 -23.55 -13.39
CA ALA A 59 20.30 -23.16 -11.99
C ALA A 59 20.15 -21.64 -11.86
N PHE A 60 20.83 -20.86 -12.71
CA PHE A 60 20.62 -19.42 -12.76
C PHE A 60 19.17 -19.04 -13.11
N GLU A 61 18.54 -19.68 -14.10
CA GLU A 61 17.12 -19.47 -14.40
C GLU A 61 16.20 -19.90 -13.25
N ALA A 62 16.53 -20.99 -12.56
CA ALA A 62 15.78 -21.46 -11.40
C ALA A 62 15.84 -20.48 -10.22
N GLU A 63 17.00 -19.87 -10.00
CA GLU A 63 17.20 -18.78 -9.01
C GLU A 63 16.58 -17.44 -9.47
N HIS A 64 16.23 -17.31 -10.75
CA HIS A 64 15.65 -16.10 -11.35
C HIS A 64 14.36 -16.42 -12.13
N PRO A 65 13.30 -16.87 -11.44
CA PRO A 65 12.05 -17.27 -12.07
C PRO A 65 11.44 -16.13 -12.90
N ALA A 66 10.69 -16.50 -13.94
CA ALA A 66 10.04 -15.55 -14.86
C ALA A 66 9.10 -14.55 -14.17
N ALA A 67 8.54 -14.96 -13.02
CA ALA A 67 7.74 -14.13 -12.14
C ALA A 67 8.49 -13.92 -10.84
N PHE A 68 8.32 -12.73 -10.24
CA PHE A 68 8.77 -12.51 -8.87
C PHE A 68 8.13 -13.55 -7.93
N PRO A 69 8.83 -13.96 -6.86
CA PRO A 69 8.27 -14.87 -5.88
C PRO A 69 6.94 -14.33 -5.35
N ASP A 70 6.02 -15.25 -5.08
CA ASP A 70 4.76 -14.92 -4.43
C ASP A 70 5.05 -14.26 -3.06
N PRO A 71 4.47 -13.10 -2.74
CA PRO A 71 4.77 -12.41 -1.49
C PRO A 71 4.48 -13.23 -0.24
N VAL A 72 3.48 -14.13 -0.26
CA VAL A 72 3.20 -15.01 0.88
C VAL A 72 4.35 -15.99 1.09
N THR A 73 4.86 -16.59 0.01
CA THR A 73 6.06 -17.44 0.07
C THR A 73 7.28 -16.69 0.62
N VAL A 74 7.48 -15.42 0.23
CA VAL A 74 8.59 -14.60 0.77
C VAL A 74 8.45 -14.37 2.28
N ILE A 75 7.22 -14.17 2.77
CA ILE A 75 6.93 -13.94 4.18
C ILE A 75 7.07 -15.22 5.02
N GLU A 76 6.63 -16.37 4.47
CA GLU A 76 6.58 -17.64 5.23
C GLU A 76 7.92 -18.38 5.31
N ALA A 77 8.88 -18.02 4.46
CA ALA A 77 10.23 -18.57 4.43
C ALA A 77 10.90 -18.57 5.82
N ASP A 78 11.83 -19.50 6.03
CA ASP A 78 12.58 -19.58 7.30
C ASP A 78 13.45 -18.33 7.54
N ASP A 79 14.03 -17.79 6.45
CA ASP A 79 14.72 -16.49 6.41
C ASP A 79 13.99 -15.55 5.44
N PRO A 80 12.95 -14.83 5.91
CA PRO A 80 12.10 -14.03 5.05
C PRO A 80 12.83 -12.80 4.51
N ASP A 81 12.74 -12.57 3.21
CA ASP A 81 13.35 -11.41 2.56
C ASP A 81 12.44 -10.18 2.62
N VAL A 82 12.10 -9.82 3.87
CA VAL A 82 11.19 -8.74 4.21
C VAL A 82 11.97 -7.69 4.99
N TRP A 83 11.95 -6.47 4.49
CA TRP A 83 12.71 -5.34 4.98
C TRP A 83 11.78 -4.31 5.61
N LEU A 84 12.26 -3.59 6.61
CA LEU A 84 11.59 -2.46 7.23
C LEU A 84 12.40 -1.20 6.98
N GLY A 85 11.76 -0.16 6.47
CA GLY A 85 12.34 1.17 6.30
C GLY A 85 11.43 2.26 6.85
N SER A 86 12.04 3.38 7.26
CA SER A 86 11.30 4.53 7.78
C SER A 86 11.07 5.58 6.69
N PHE A 87 9.85 6.10 6.59
CA PHE A 87 9.46 7.07 5.57
C PHE A 87 8.89 8.33 6.20
N PHE A 88 9.12 9.48 5.56
CA PHE A 88 8.47 10.74 5.96
C PHE A 88 6.98 10.78 5.60
N GLY A 89 6.57 9.93 4.67
CA GLY A 89 5.20 9.56 4.33
C GLY A 89 5.21 8.41 3.32
N PHE A 90 4.11 7.66 3.24
CA PHE A 90 3.97 6.56 2.27
C PHE A 90 2.89 6.91 1.27
N VAL A 91 3.29 7.60 0.21
CA VAL A 91 2.42 7.90 -0.92
C VAL A 91 2.80 6.95 -2.06
N VAL A 92 2.48 5.66 -1.88
CA VAL A 92 2.54 4.75 -3.02
C VAL A 92 1.23 4.87 -3.79
N SER A 93 1.37 5.30 -5.03
CA SER A 93 0.26 5.56 -5.95
C SER A 93 0.69 5.24 -7.38
N ASP A 94 -0.25 5.39 -8.29
CA ASP A 94 -0.04 5.37 -9.74
C ASP A 94 1.06 6.33 -10.24
N LYS A 95 1.53 7.25 -9.40
CA LYS A 95 2.59 8.22 -9.70
C LYS A 95 3.93 7.91 -9.04
N TRP A 96 3.99 6.92 -8.14
CA TRP A 96 5.19 6.58 -7.37
C TRP A 96 5.63 5.13 -7.59
N GLY A 97 6.81 4.93 -8.20
CA GLY A 97 7.29 3.61 -8.66
C GLY A 97 8.62 3.14 -8.08
N MET A 98 9.08 3.70 -6.95
CA MET A 98 10.38 3.34 -6.36
C MET A 98 10.47 3.45 -4.85
N ILE A 99 11.43 2.75 -4.26
CA ILE A 99 12.01 3.15 -2.96
C ILE A 99 13.25 4.00 -3.23
N GLY A 100 13.30 5.19 -2.63
CA GLY A 100 14.32 6.19 -2.88
C GLY A 100 15.37 6.33 -1.79
N PHE A 101 16.59 6.61 -2.22
CA PHE A 101 17.78 6.72 -1.38
C PHE A 101 18.56 7.99 -1.72
N THR A 102 19.08 8.66 -0.69
CA THR A 102 19.92 9.85 -0.87
C THR A 102 21.29 9.48 -1.46
N ARG A 103 21.86 8.33 -1.07
CA ARG A 103 23.17 7.87 -1.55
C ARG A 103 23.02 6.54 -2.29
N PRO A 104 23.76 6.33 -3.39
CA PRO A 104 23.70 5.08 -4.14
C PRO A 104 24.20 3.89 -3.31
N ALA A 105 25.20 4.10 -2.44
CA ALA A 105 25.73 3.05 -1.57
C ALA A 105 24.68 2.46 -0.60
N ASP A 106 23.69 3.24 -0.17
CA ASP A 106 22.63 2.75 0.72
C ASP A 106 21.61 1.90 -0.07
N ARG A 107 21.27 2.31 -1.30
CA ARG A 107 20.49 1.52 -2.26
C ARG A 107 21.18 0.19 -2.58
N ASP A 108 22.47 0.26 -2.90
CA ASP A 108 23.27 -0.89 -3.35
C ASP A 108 23.43 -1.93 -2.25
N LYS A 109 23.46 -1.51 -0.98
CA LYS A 109 23.46 -2.42 0.16
C LYS A 109 22.18 -3.27 0.26
N ILE A 110 21.01 -2.67 0.10
CA ILE A 110 19.75 -3.45 0.09
C ILE A 110 19.78 -4.45 -1.07
N ARG A 111 20.19 -3.97 -2.25
CA ARG A 111 20.28 -4.81 -3.44
C ARG A 111 21.23 -6.00 -3.26
N SER A 112 22.39 -5.81 -2.61
CA SER A 112 23.34 -6.91 -2.39
C SER A 112 22.94 -7.87 -1.27
N GLN A 113 21.96 -7.51 -0.44
CA GLN A 113 21.53 -8.29 0.72
C GLN A 113 20.12 -8.90 0.57
N SER A 114 19.44 -8.60 -0.54
CA SER A 114 18.11 -9.11 -0.84
C SER A 114 18.09 -9.81 -2.19
N ARG A 115 16.95 -10.35 -2.57
CA ARG A 115 16.69 -10.99 -3.86
C ARG A 115 15.58 -10.24 -4.61
N PRO A 116 15.53 -10.34 -5.96
CA PRO A 116 14.38 -9.87 -6.72
C PRO A 116 13.07 -10.42 -6.14
N GLY A 117 12.08 -9.55 -5.92
CA GLY A 117 10.82 -9.88 -5.27
C GLY A 117 10.80 -9.69 -3.75
N ALA A 118 11.91 -9.26 -3.14
CA ALA A 118 11.95 -8.85 -1.73
C ALA A 118 10.85 -7.82 -1.40
N LEU A 119 10.34 -7.90 -0.18
CA LEU A 119 9.30 -7.00 0.31
C LEU A 119 9.93 -5.89 1.16
N TYR A 120 9.44 -4.67 1.00
CA TYR A 120 9.90 -3.51 1.75
C TYR A 120 8.72 -2.82 2.44
N VAL A 121 8.62 -3.03 3.75
CA VAL A 121 7.62 -2.47 4.65
C VAL A 121 8.00 -1.04 5.01
N ALA A 122 7.04 -0.14 4.86
CA ALA A 122 7.18 1.26 5.21
C ALA A 122 6.47 1.55 6.53
N TYR A 123 7.18 2.19 7.46
CA TYR A 123 6.54 2.84 8.61
C TYR A 123 6.85 4.33 8.64
N GLY A 124 5.92 5.11 9.19
CA GLY A 124 6.09 6.56 9.29
C GLY A 124 7.08 6.94 10.39
N VAL A 125 8.03 7.82 10.07
CA VAL A 125 8.96 8.36 11.06
C VAL A 125 8.21 9.14 12.15
N GLY A 126 8.72 9.16 13.38
CA GLY A 126 8.11 9.88 14.49
C GLY A 126 7.97 11.40 14.27
N ARG A 127 8.65 11.96 13.27
CA ARG A 127 8.55 13.37 12.86
C ARG A 127 7.78 13.57 11.54
N SER A 128 6.97 12.60 11.12
CA SER A 128 6.14 12.75 9.92
C SER A 128 5.26 14.01 10.04
N GLU A 129 5.11 14.71 8.91
CA GLU A 129 4.24 15.89 8.80
C GLU A 129 2.79 15.53 9.13
N ASN A 130 2.37 14.32 8.75
CA ASN A 130 1.07 13.77 9.12
C ASN A 130 1.18 13.08 10.51
N PRO A 131 0.58 13.64 11.57
CA PRO A 131 0.64 13.02 12.90
C PRO A 131 0.05 11.61 12.95
N ALA A 132 -0.94 11.32 12.10
CA ALA A 132 -1.58 10.00 12.04
C ALA A 132 -0.66 8.91 11.45
N GLU A 133 0.45 9.28 10.80
CA GLU A 133 1.41 8.33 10.22
C GLU A 133 2.58 8.03 11.16
N ARG A 134 2.79 8.85 12.18
CA ARG A 134 3.95 8.74 13.08
C ARG A 134 3.95 7.38 13.77
N MET A 135 5.05 6.65 13.59
CA MET A 135 5.25 5.32 14.17
C MET A 135 4.21 4.30 13.72
N ARG A 136 3.55 4.50 12.58
CA ARG A 136 2.55 3.57 12.04
C ARG A 136 3.08 2.78 10.87
N VAL A 137 2.69 1.51 10.74
CA VAL A 137 2.93 0.71 9.53
C VAL A 137 2.00 1.23 8.43
N LEU A 138 2.58 1.74 7.35
CA LEU A 138 1.84 2.44 6.31
C LEU A 138 1.45 1.53 5.15
N GLY A 139 2.25 0.48 4.93
CA GLY A 139 2.12 -0.42 3.79
C GLY A 139 3.43 -1.10 3.46
N MET A 140 3.48 -1.74 2.31
CA MET A 140 4.70 -2.37 1.80
C MET A 140 4.73 -2.40 0.28
N VAL A 141 5.91 -2.65 -0.27
CA VAL A 141 6.13 -2.76 -1.70
C VAL A 141 6.93 -4.01 -2.04
N GLN A 142 6.75 -4.53 -3.25
CA GLN A 142 7.60 -5.59 -3.81
C GLN A 142 8.63 -4.97 -4.75
N LEU A 143 9.90 -5.34 -4.58
CA LEU A 143 11.05 -4.76 -5.29
C LEU A 143 11.50 -5.62 -6.47
N SER A 144 11.88 -5.00 -7.60
CA SER A 144 12.40 -5.75 -8.76
C SER A 144 13.92 -5.89 -8.81
N HIS A 145 14.67 -5.18 -7.97
CA HIS A 145 16.14 -5.02 -8.04
C HIS A 145 16.69 -4.20 -9.21
N VAL A 146 15.82 -3.67 -10.07
CA VAL A 146 16.21 -2.72 -11.11
C VAL A 146 16.54 -1.38 -10.45
N ILE A 147 17.79 -0.94 -10.62
CA ILE A 147 18.25 0.36 -10.15
C ILE A 147 17.95 1.45 -11.18
N GLY A 148 17.73 2.66 -10.70
CA GLY A 148 17.52 3.81 -11.54
C GLY A 148 17.53 5.10 -10.75
N THR A 149 16.99 6.14 -11.36
CA THR A 149 16.81 7.44 -10.72
C THR A 149 15.34 7.77 -10.59
N LYS A 150 15.01 8.75 -9.75
CA LYS A 150 13.62 9.19 -9.61
C LYS A 150 12.98 9.67 -10.91
N HIS A 151 13.77 10.17 -11.86
CA HIS A 151 13.24 10.61 -13.15
C HIS A 151 12.68 9.46 -13.98
N GLN A 152 13.17 8.23 -13.73
CA GLN A 152 12.74 7.03 -14.44
C GLN A 152 11.53 6.37 -13.76
N PHE A 153 11.42 6.48 -12.43
CA PHE A 153 10.45 5.71 -11.65
C PHE A 153 9.37 6.54 -10.96
N LEU A 154 9.36 7.86 -11.11
CA LEU A 154 8.27 8.72 -10.67
C LEU A 154 7.58 9.36 -11.87
N HIS A 155 6.27 9.60 -11.74
CA HIS A 155 5.56 10.43 -12.69
C HIS A 155 6.11 11.87 -12.65
N PRO A 156 6.28 12.54 -13.82
CA PRO A 156 6.88 13.88 -13.88
C PRO A 156 6.22 14.93 -12.99
N SER A 157 4.92 14.81 -12.71
CA SER A 157 4.20 15.75 -11.82
C SER A 157 4.69 15.76 -10.37
N LEU A 158 5.47 14.77 -9.93
CA LEU A 158 6.03 14.71 -8.58
C LEU A 158 7.44 15.33 -8.49
N LEU A 159 8.02 15.70 -9.63
CA LEU A 159 9.37 16.27 -9.72
C LEU A 159 9.27 17.79 -9.57
N THR A 160 9.21 18.28 -8.34
CA THR A 160 9.19 19.72 -8.04
C THR A 160 10.59 20.20 -7.65
N PRO A 161 10.92 21.50 -7.79
CA PRO A 161 12.22 22.02 -7.35
C PRO A 161 12.56 21.69 -5.88
N ALA A 162 11.55 21.56 -5.01
CA ALA A 162 11.75 21.22 -3.60
C ALA A 162 12.15 19.74 -3.37
N THR A 163 11.78 18.84 -4.29
CA THR A 163 12.01 17.39 -4.18
C THR A 163 13.02 16.87 -5.21
N ILE A 164 13.49 17.71 -6.14
CA ILE A 164 14.29 17.32 -7.32
C ILE A 164 15.69 16.77 -7.00
N ASP A 165 16.20 16.96 -5.78
CA ASP A 165 17.46 16.33 -5.35
C ASP A 165 17.29 15.30 -4.23
N ARG A 166 16.12 15.26 -3.58
CA ARG A 166 15.85 14.30 -2.51
C ARG A 166 15.64 12.89 -3.07
N TRP A 167 16.21 11.90 -2.39
CA TRP A 167 16.04 10.47 -2.69
C TRP A 167 16.24 10.10 -4.16
N TYR A 168 17.28 10.68 -4.78
CA TYR A 168 17.51 10.61 -6.22
C TYR A 168 17.69 9.17 -6.74
N HIS A 169 18.34 8.30 -5.96
CA HIS A 169 18.66 6.94 -6.37
C HIS A 169 17.52 5.98 -6.00
N GLY A 170 17.02 5.19 -6.95
CA GLY A 170 15.85 4.34 -6.74
C GLY A 170 16.09 2.86 -6.96
N LEU A 171 15.36 2.04 -6.20
CA LEU A 171 15.01 0.66 -6.56
C LEU A 171 13.57 0.64 -7.07
N LYS A 172 13.35 0.05 -8.24
CA LYS A 172 12.02 -0.03 -8.85
C LYS A 172 11.09 -0.92 -8.03
N VAL A 173 9.87 -0.42 -7.84
CA VAL A 173 8.74 -1.15 -7.24
C VAL A 173 7.89 -1.76 -8.35
N VAL A 174 7.38 -2.97 -8.12
CA VAL A 174 6.52 -3.69 -9.09
C VAL A 174 5.10 -3.88 -8.63
N ARG A 175 4.87 -3.98 -7.32
CA ARG A 175 3.56 -4.08 -6.67
C ARG A 175 3.62 -3.36 -5.33
N ALA A 176 2.48 -2.91 -4.84
CA ALA A 176 2.40 -2.22 -3.56
C ALA A 176 1.07 -2.45 -2.87
N TRP A 177 1.12 -2.42 -1.54
CA TRP A 177 -0.04 -2.56 -0.69
C TRP A 177 -0.02 -1.44 0.35
N SER A 178 -1.18 -0.83 0.57
CA SER A 178 -1.36 0.25 1.54
C SER A 178 -2.25 -0.22 2.67
N VAL A 179 -1.91 0.19 3.90
CA VAL A 179 -2.73 -0.03 5.09
C VAL A 179 -3.62 1.20 5.28
N PRO A 180 -4.95 1.05 5.34
CA PRO A 180 -5.87 2.14 5.61
C PRO A 180 -5.49 2.91 6.88
N ALA A 181 -5.65 4.23 6.88
CA ALA A 181 -5.14 5.11 7.94
C ALA A 181 -5.62 4.72 9.35
N ASP A 182 -6.85 4.24 9.46
CA ASP A 182 -7.46 3.72 10.68
C ASP A 182 -6.95 2.31 11.05
N LEU A 183 -6.54 1.50 10.10
CA LEU A 183 -6.08 0.13 10.38
C LEU A 183 -4.57 0.01 10.62
N ARG A 184 -3.85 1.14 10.71
CA ARG A 184 -2.39 1.13 10.84
C ARG A 184 -1.94 0.78 12.26
N PRO A 185 -1.28 -0.37 12.48
CA PRO A 185 -0.74 -0.68 13.78
C PRO A 185 0.43 0.25 14.11
N ASP A 186 0.67 0.45 15.41
CA ASP A 186 1.93 1.04 15.85
C ASP A 186 3.08 0.08 15.52
N ILE A 187 4.20 0.59 15.01
CA ILE A 187 5.35 -0.24 14.65
C ILE A 187 5.92 -0.99 15.87
N ARG A 188 5.75 -0.46 17.08
CA ARG A 188 6.18 -1.10 18.33
C ARG A 188 5.31 -2.31 18.69
N ASP A 189 4.03 -2.27 18.33
CA ASP A 189 3.11 -3.41 18.54
C ASP A 189 3.24 -4.43 17.42
N PHE A 190 3.52 -3.94 16.19
CA PHE A 190 3.69 -4.76 15.01
C PHE A 190 5.02 -5.54 15.02
N ALA A 191 6.12 -4.91 15.41
CA ALA A 191 7.44 -5.54 15.47
C ALA A 191 8.14 -5.22 16.81
N PRO A 192 7.60 -5.70 17.95
CA PRO A 192 8.13 -5.44 19.29
C PRO A 192 9.57 -5.96 19.47
N GLU A 193 10.00 -6.90 18.63
CA GLU A 193 11.33 -7.49 18.63
C GLU A 193 12.40 -6.51 18.09
N ILE A 194 11.99 -5.39 17.48
CA ILE A 194 12.88 -4.37 16.95
C ILE A 194 13.09 -3.26 17.97
N ASP A 195 14.31 -3.15 18.46
CA ASP A 195 14.79 -2.02 19.27
C ASP A 195 14.89 -0.74 18.40
N LEU A 196 13.76 -0.07 18.21
CA LEU A 196 13.64 1.13 17.40
C LEU A 196 14.55 2.27 17.89
N PRO A 197 14.64 2.61 19.20
CA PRO A 197 15.55 3.67 19.66
C PRO A 197 17.00 3.46 19.21
N ARG A 198 17.50 2.22 19.30
CA ARG A 198 18.88 1.92 18.92
C ARG A 198 19.07 1.79 17.41
N ARG A 199 18.05 1.35 16.67
CA ARG A 199 18.14 1.06 15.22
C ARG A 199 17.56 2.14 14.31
N ALA A 200 16.90 3.19 14.83
CA ALA A 200 16.20 4.20 14.04
C ALA A 200 17.04 4.80 12.89
N ARG A 201 18.32 5.10 13.16
CA ARG A 201 19.22 5.63 12.13
C ARG A 201 19.51 4.61 11.04
N GLU A 202 19.73 3.35 11.40
CA GLU A 202 19.98 2.28 10.44
C GLU A 202 18.74 2.07 9.55
N ILE A 203 17.57 1.97 10.19
CA ILE A 203 16.30 1.76 9.51
C ILE A 203 15.99 2.90 8.53
N GLY A 204 16.23 4.16 8.90
CA GLY A 204 15.94 5.30 8.04
C GLY A 204 16.92 5.52 6.89
N VAL A 205 18.14 4.99 6.98
CA VAL A 205 19.13 5.14 5.91
C VAL A 205 19.12 3.94 4.96
N ARG A 206 18.96 2.72 5.49
CA ARG A 206 19.24 1.46 4.76
C ARG A 206 18.16 0.40 4.91
N GLY A 207 17.19 0.62 5.78
CA GLY A 207 16.30 -0.42 6.22
C GLY A 207 17.02 -1.56 6.97
N ILE A 208 16.22 -2.45 7.53
CA ILE A 208 16.68 -3.64 8.27
C ILE A 208 15.79 -4.82 7.88
N ARG A 209 16.28 -6.06 7.97
CA ARG A 209 15.40 -7.22 7.86
C ARG A 209 14.45 -7.33 9.05
N LEU A 210 13.20 -7.66 8.76
CA LEU A 210 12.23 -8.04 9.77
C LEU A 210 12.56 -9.45 10.30
N PRO A 211 12.45 -9.67 11.63
CA PRO A 211 12.39 -11.01 12.18
C PRO A 211 11.22 -11.80 11.60
N ARG A 212 11.33 -13.13 11.60
CA ARG A 212 10.33 -14.03 11.01
C ARG A 212 8.90 -13.78 11.53
N ASP A 213 8.76 -13.62 12.84
CA ASP A 213 7.44 -13.41 13.45
C ASP A 213 6.85 -12.05 13.08
N ALA A 214 7.67 -11.00 13.02
CA ALA A 214 7.24 -9.68 12.54
C ALA A 214 6.84 -9.71 11.06
N ALA A 215 7.59 -10.43 10.21
CA ALA A 215 7.23 -10.62 8.81
C ALA A 215 5.88 -11.32 8.66
N ARG A 216 5.63 -12.40 9.43
CA ARG A 216 4.36 -13.15 9.40
C ARG A 216 3.14 -12.32 9.79
N ARG A 217 3.29 -11.34 10.67
CA ARG A 217 2.19 -10.43 11.04
C ARG A 217 1.67 -9.62 9.84
N LEU A 218 2.43 -9.48 8.75
CA LEU A 218 1.93 -8.89 7.50
C LEU A 218 0.75 -9.68 6.93
N LEU A 219 0.68 -11.00 7.14
CA LEU A 219 -0.41 -11.84 6.62
C LEU A 219 -1.74 -11.59 7.31
N ALA A 220 -1.72 -11.09 8.54
CA ALA A 220 -2.91 -10.73 9.31
C ALA A 220 -3.32 -9.26 9.12
N LEU A 221 -2.46 -8.44 8.51
CA LEU A 221 -2.70 -7.02 8.36
C LEU A 221 -3.67 -6.76 7.21
N ASP A 222 -4.75 -6.03 7.50
CA ASP A 222 -5.69 -5.60 6.47
C ASP A 222 -5.07 -4.54 5.56
N MET A 223 -5.05 -4.83 4.26
CA MET A 223 -4.42 -3.97 3.27
C MET A 223 -5.17 -4.00 1.94
N ILE A 224 -4.87 -3.00 1.11
CA ILE A 224 -5.34 -2.90 -0.27
C ILE A 224 -4.14 -2.88 -1.21
N GLU A 225 -4.20 -3.65 -2.30
CA GLU A 225 -3.24 -3.45 -3.39
C GLU A 225 -3.50 -2.08 -4.03
N VAL A 226 -2.43 -1.31 -4.24
CA VAL A 226 -2.49 0.05 -4.81
C VAL A 226 -1.68 0.11 -6.10
N PRO A 227 -2.09 0.91 -7.09
CA PRO A 227 -1.34 1.05 -8.33
C PRO A 227 0.05 1.63 -8.06
N VAL A 228 0.99 1.30 -8.94
CA VAL A 228 2.37 1.75 -8.90
C VAL A 228 2.72 2.34 -10.27
N TYR A 229 3.46 3.44 -10.30
CA TYR A 229 3.90 4.02 -11.57
C TYR A 229 4.74 3.05 -12.40
N GLY A 230 4.31 2.78 -13.63
CA GLY A 230 4.96 1.81 -14.53
C GLY A 230 4.78 0.34 -14.10
N GLY A 231 3.85 0.07 -13.18
CA GLY A 231 3.42 -1.27 -12.77
C GLY A 231 2.18 -1.76 -13.53
N PRO A 232 1.77 -3.02 -13.31
CA PRO A 232 0.53 -3.56 -13.85
C PRO A 232 -0.69 -2.84 -13.25
N PRO A 233 -1.82 -2.76 -13.97
CA PRO A 233 -3.05 -2.20 -13.43
C PRO A 233 -3.57 -3.07 -12.28
N VAL A 234 -4.03 -2.43 -11.21
CA VAL A 234 -4.68 -3.11 -10.09
C VAL A 234 -6.17 -3.21 -10.37
N ALA A 235 -6.68 -4.44 -10.47
CA ALA A 235 -8.11 -4.69 -10.56
C ALA A 235 -8.77 -4.38 -9.21
N ALA A 236 -9.79 -3.52 -9.21
CA ALA A 236 -10.66 -3.15 -8.08
C ALA A 236 -10.05 -3.36 -6.67
N PRO A 237 -9.42 -2.33 -6.06
CA PRO A 237 -8.76 -2.47 -4.77
C PRO A 237 -9.74 -2.98 -3.70
N MET A 238 -9.45 -4.16 -3.15
CA MET A 238 -10.27 -4.82 -2.14
C MET A 238 -9.52 -4.88 -0.82
N LEU A 239 -10.14 -4.39 0.25
CA LEU A 239 -9.59 -4.52 1.60
C LEU A 239 -9.69 -5.97 2.04
N ALA A 240 -8.55 -6.58 2.35
CA ALA A 240 -8.49 -7.94 2.86
C ALA A 240 -7.24 -8.15 3.72
N PRO A 241 -7.22 -9.19 4.58
CA PRO A 241 -6.00 -9.60 5.26
C PRO A 241 -4.89 -9.92 4.27
N GLY A 242 -3.63 -9.64 4.64
CA GLY A 242 -2.46 -9.86 3.79
C GLY A 242 -2.38 -11.25 3.17
N ALA A 243 -2.77 -12.31 3.89
CA ALA A 243 -2.84 -13.69 3.38
C ALA A 243 -3.71 -13.85 2.11
N VAL A 244 -4.67 -12.95 1.92
CA VAL A 244 -5.56 -12.88 0.76
C VAL A 244 -5.10 -11.78 -0.20
N ALA A 245 -4.86 -10.57 0.30
CA ALA A 245 -4.53 -9.38 -0.50
C ALA A 245 -3.22 -9.51 -1.29
N LEU A 246 -2.29 -10.36 -0.83
CA LEU A 246 -0.99 -10.57 -1.47
C LEU A 246 -1.02 -11.51 -2.66
N ARG A 247 -2.04 -12.38 -2.71
CA ARG A 247 -2.17 -13.38 -3.76
C ARG A 247 -2.28 -12.68 -5.12
N PRO A 248 -1.70 -13.24 -6.19
CA PRO A 248 -1.85 -12.68 -7.52
C PRO A 248 -3.34 -12.57 -7.84
N SER A 249 -3.78 -11.40 -8.31
CA SER A 249 -5.14 -11.24 -8.80
C SER A 249 -5.36 -12.23 -9.94
N LYS A 250 -6.19 -13.25 -9.71
CA LYS A 250 -6.70 -14.08 -10.80
C LYS A 250 -7.72 -13.20 -11.51
N ALA A 251 -7.52 -12.97 -12.81
CA ALA A 251 -8.57 -12.39 -13.63
C ALA A 251 -9.86 -13.17 -13.35
N GLY A 252 -10.82 -12.50 -12.71
CA GLY A 252 -12.11 -13.11 -12.47
C GLY A 252 -12.70 -13.52 -13.81
N PRO A 253 -13.49 -14.60 -13.87
CA PRO A 253 -14.25 -14.88 -15.08
C PRO A 253 -14.96 -13.59 -15.49
N ILE A 254 -14.91 -13.25 -16.78
CA ILE A 254 -15.72 -12.17 -17.34
C ILE A 254 -17.16 -12.51 -16.94
N ALA A 255 -17.73 -11.74 -16.01
CA ALA A 255 -19.01 -12.07 -15.41
C ALA A 255 -20.09 -12.03 -16.49
N GLN A 256 -20.47 -13.21 -17.00
CA GLN A 256 -21.57 -13.35 -17.96
C GLN A 256 -22.94 -13.35 -17.27
N THR A 257 -22.96 -13.33 -15.93
CA THR A 257 -24.15 -13.22 -15.09
C THR A 257 -23.85 -12.31 -13.90
N GLY A 258 -24.89 -11.73 -13.29
CA GLY A 258 -24.74 -10.94 -12.07
C GLY A 258 -24.13 -11.78 -10.95
N PHE A 259 -23.07 -11.26 -10.32
CA PHE A 259 -22.49 -11.87 -9.13
C PHE A 259 -23.05 -11.20 -7.88
N TRP A 260 -23.28 -12.00 -6.85
CA TRP A 260 -23.68 -11.50 -5.52
C TRP A 260 -22.44 -11.38 -4.66
N THR A 261 -22.22 -10.20 -4.09
CA THR A 261 -21.21 -9.99 -3.04
C THR A 261 -21.90 -10.06 -1.69
N GLU A 262 -21.44 -10.95 -0.82
CA GLU A 262 -21.83 -10.90 0.57
C GLU A 262 -21.31 -9.60 1.20
N PRO A 263 -22.11 -8.91 2.03
CA PRO A 263 -21.62 -7.77 2.79
C PRO A 263 -20.39 -8.18 3.58
N ALA A 264 -19.33 -7.38 3.55
CA ALA A 264 -18.10 -7.67 4.28
C ALA A 264 -18.41 -8.05 5.74
N THR A 265 -18.10 -9.27 6.12
CA THR A 265 -18.28 -9.79 7.48
C THR A 265 -17.16 -9.24 8.38
N GLY A 266 -17.49 -8.90 9.62
CA GLY A 266 -16.53 -8.43 10.61
C GLY A 266 -16.93 -7.12 11.31
N PRO A 267 -16.23 -6.77 12.40
CA PRO A 267 -16.54 -5.61 13.25
C PRO A 267 -16.61 -4.30 12.44
N LYS A 268 -17.56 -3.43 12.76
CA LYS A 268 -17.79 -2.17 12.03
C LYS A 268 -17.72 -0.96 12.94
N HIS A 269 -17.16 0.12 12.42
CA HIS A 269 -17.22 1.43 13.04
C HIS A 269 -18.41 2.24 12.50
N LEU A 270 -19.10 2.94 13.40
CA LEU A 270 -19.94 4.09 13.02
C LEU A 270 -19.06 5.24 12.52
N TYR A 271 -19.55 5.97 11.51
CA TYR A 271 -18.92 7.20 11.04
C TYR A 271 -19.92 8.26 10.59
N MET A 272 -19.45 9.50 10.54
CA MET A 272 -20.12 10.63 9.92
C MET A 272 -19.13 11.36 9.01
N LEU A 273 -19.48 11.50 7.73
CA LEU A 273 -18.78 12.34 6.77
C LEU A 273 -19.46 13.70 6.67
N ARG A 274 -18.66 14.73 6.46
CA ARG A 274 -19.11 16.09 6.16
C ARG A 274 -18.60 16.50 4.80
N LEU A 275 -19.45 17.06 3.94
CA LEU A 275 -18.98 17.65 2.69
C LEU A 275 -18.43 19.05 2.97
N ASN A 276 -17.23 19.31 2.45
CA ASN A 276 -16.60 20.63 2.43
C ASN A 276 -16.62 21.21 1.02
N GLY A 277 -16.67 22.54 0.94
CA GLY A 277 -16.81 23.32 -0.30
C GLY A 277 -17.96 24.33 -0.22
N ASN A 278 -18.24 25.03 -1.33
CA ASN A 278 -19.40 25.91 -1.41
C ASN A 278 -20.67 25.09 -1.65
N LEU A 279 -21.30 24.65 -0.55
CA LEU A 279 -22.42 23.72 -0.59
C LEU A 279 -23.63 24.24 -1.38
N GLY A 280 -23.81 25.57 -1.47
CA GLY A 280 -24.85 26.21 -2.30
C GLY A 280 -24.73 25.94 -3.80
N HIS A 281 -23.52 25.64 -4.28
CA HIS A 281 -23.32 25.18 -5.66
C HIS A 281 -23.50 23.66 -5.80
N PHE A 282 -23.39 22.90 -4.71
CA PHE A 282 -23.51 21.44 -4.72
C PHE A 282 -24.97 20.99 -4.68
N VAL A 283 -25.75 21.55 -3.74
CA VAL A 283 -27.22 21.36 -3.67
C VAL A 283 -27.88 22.74 -3.70
N PRO A 284 -28.21 23.27 -4.88
CA PRO A 284 -28.83 24.59 -5.00
C PRO A 284 -30.24 24.60 -4.40
N GLY A 285 -30.70 25.76 -3.96
CA GLY A 285 -32.08 25.96 -3.50
C GLY A 285 -32.33 25.80 -1.99
N HIS A 286 -31.29 25.48 -1.20
CA HIS A 286 -31.40 25.38 0.27
C HIS A 286 -30.78 26.60 0.98
N ASP A 287 -31.29 26.92 2.17
CA ASP A 287 -30.61 27.84 3.09
C ASP A 287 -29.49 27.11 3.83
N TRP A 288 -28.26 27.52 3.55
CA TRP A 288 -27.03 26.93 4.10
C TRP A 288 -26.57 27.59 5.39
N ARG A 289 -27.27 28.61 5.90
CA ARG A 289 -26.90 29.26 7.15
C ARG A 289 -26.91 28.24 8.28
N ARG A 290 -25.72 27.99 8.85
CA ARG A 290 -25.49 27.06 9.97
C ARG A 290 -25.92 25.61 9.67
N LYS A 291 -26.00 25.23 8.39
CA LYS A 291 -26.23 23.85 7.97
C LYS A 291 -24.96 23.25 7.36
N VAL A 292 -24.82 21.95 7.54
CA VAL A 292 -23.80 21.12 6.92
C VAL A 292 -24.48 20.00 6.13
N LEU A 293 -23.83 19.55 5.07
CA LEU A 293 -24.23 18.33 4.36
C LEU A 293 -23.44 17.16 4.94
N VAL A 294 -24.16 16.18 5.50
CA VAL A 294 -23.55 15.03 6.15
C VAL A 294 -24.06 13.71 5.57
N LYS A 295 -23.21 12.69 5.69
CA LYS A 295 -23.55 11.29 5.50
C LYS A 295 -23.15 10.49 6.72
N VAL A 296 -24.07 9.74 7.29
CA VAL A 296 -23.78 8.73 8.32
C VAL A 296 -23.69 7.34 7.70
N GLY A 297 -22.97 6.43 8.38
CA GLY A 297 -22.87 5.05 7.94
C GLY A 297 -22.00 4.15 8.81
N ILE A 298 -21.84 2.91 8.34
CA ILE A 298 -20.95 1.91 8.96
C ILE A 298 -19.87 1.41 8.00
N SER A 299 -18.66 1.17 8.51
CA SER A 299 -17.54 0.66 7.72
C SER A 299 -16.51 -0.07 8.57
N ILE A 300 -15.78 -1.03 8.00
CA ILE A 300 -14.55 -1.57 8.63
C ILE A 300 -13.48 -0.48 8.68
N SER A 301 -13.35 0.29 7.60
CA SER A 301 -12.48 1.46 7.53
C SER A 301 -13.30 2.68 7.09
N PRO A 302 -13.75 3.53 8.03
CA PRO A 302 -14.33 4.83 7.72
C PRO A 302 -13.42 5.71 6.86
N ALA A 303 -12.10 5.64 7.03
CA ALA A 303 -11.14 6.40 6.23
C ALA A 303 -11.19 5.97 4.75
N MET A 304 -11.16 4.66 4.46
CA MET A 304 -11.31 4.17 3.09
C MET A 304 -12.67 4.52 2.51
N ARG A 305 -13.74 4.46 3.31
CA ARG A 305 -15.08 4.82 2.85
C ARG A 305 -15.12 6.28 2.41
N CYS A 306 -14.52 7.18 3.20
CA CYS A 306 -14.38 8.60 2.86
C CYS A 306 -13.57 8.79 1.55
N ALA A 307 -12.43 8.09 1.43
CA ALA A 307 -11.63 8.14 0.20
C ALA A 307 -12.40 7.64 -1.03
N SER A 308 -13.22 6.59 -0.89
CA SER A 308 -14.08 6.08 -1.95
C SER A 308 -15.12 7.12 -2.39
N PHE A 309 -15.77 7.82 -1.44
CA PHE A 309 -16.66 8.94 -1.77
C PHE A 309 -15.94 10.06 -2.54
N ASN A 310 -14.70 10.39 -2.15
CA ASN A 310 -13.90 11.38 -2.85
C ASN A 310 -13.44 10.92 -4.24
N SER A 311 -13.19 9.62 -4.44
CA SER A 311 -12.77 9.09 -5.74
C SER A 311 -13.88 9.16 -6.80
N ALA A 312 -15.14 9.25 -6.38
CA ALA A 312 -16.29 9.44 -7.26
C ALA A 312 -16.52 10.91 -7.65
N LEU A 313 -15.87 11.86 -6.97
CA LEU A 313 -15.93 13.28 -7.32
C LEU A 313 -14.81 13.61 -8.30
N PRO A 314 -15.08 14.44 -9.33
CA PRO A 314 -13.99 15.04 -10.09
C PRO A 314 -13.12 15.90 -9.16
N ALA A 315 -11.84 16.11 -9.53
CA ALA A 315 -10.94 16.99 -8.80
C ALA A 315 -11.48 18.43 -8.80
N THR A 316 -12.24 18.77 -7.76
CA THR A 316 -13.05 20.00 -7.65
C THR A 316 -12.85 20.64 -6.29
N ALA A 317 -13.55 21.76 -6.03
CA ALA A 317 -13.56 22.42 -4.73
C ALA A 317 -14.33 21.64 -3.63
N PHE A 318 -14.89 20.47 -3.96
CA PHE A 318 -15.67 19.65 -3.04
C PHE A 318 -14.89 18.43 -2.60
N ASN A 319 -14.95 18.13 -1.31
CA ASN A 319 -14.42 16.89 -0.77
C ASN A 319 -15.19 16.49 0.50
N TRP A 320 -15.35 15.19 0.69
CA TRP A 320 -15.83 14.60 1.93
C TRP A 320 -14.68 14.52 2.92
N GLU A 321 -14.97 14.89 4.16
CA GLU A 321 -14.09 14.73 5.30
C GLU A 321 -14.71 13.77 6.32
N LEU A 322 -13.88 12.92 6.91
CA LEU A 322 -14.29 12.07 8.01
C LEU A 322 -14.41 12.93 9.27
N TRP A 323 -15.64 13.35 9.60
CA TRP A 323 -15.91 14.27 10.69
C TRP A 323 -15.98 13.56 12.05
N LYS A 324 -16.64 12.39 12.10
CA LYS A 324 -16.73 11.57 13.31
C LYS A 324 -16.56 10.10 12.98
N THR A 325 -15.94 9.37 13.90
CA THR A 325 -15.79 7.92 13.82
C THR A 325 -15.64 7.34 15.23
N THR A 326 -16.09 6.10 15.40
CA THR A 326 -15.83 5.32 16.62
C THR A 326 -14.44 4.71 16.63
N HIS A 327 -13.75 4.73 15.49
CA HIS A 327 -12.36 4.36 15.37
C HIS A 327 -11.47 5.24 16.27
N GLY A 328 -10.71 4.61 17.18
CA GLY A 328 -9.86 5.30 18.16
C GLY A 328 -10.59 5.90 19.38
N ALA A 329 -11.92 5.80 19.45
CA ALA A 329 -12.72 6.29 20.58
C ALA A 329 -13.43 5.15 21.33
N ALA A 330 -14.39 4.48 20.68
CA ALA A 330 -15.17 3.38 21.24
C ALA A 330 -14.76 2.00 20.69
N GLY A 331 -13.92 1.97 19.66
CA GLY A 331 -13.56 0.73 18.95
C GLY A 331 -14.61 0.35 17.90
N PRO A 332 -14.41 -0.79 17.20
CA PRO A 332 -15.41 -1.30 16.28
C PRO A 332 -16.49 -2.07 17.06
N PHE A 333 -17.72 -2.05 16.56
CA PHE A 333 -18.80 -2.86 17.10
C PHE A 333 -18.78 -4.25 16.49
N ASP A 334 -18.73 -5.24 17.37
CA ASP A 334 -18.86 -6.66 17.08
C ASP A 334 -19.95 -7.23 18.01
N PRO A 335 -20.96 -7.93 17.49
CA PRO A 335 -21.28 -8.18 16.07
C PRO A 335 -21.68 -6.92 15.25
N PRO A 336 -21.57 -6.96 13.91
CA PRO A 336 -21.80 -5.79 13.03
C PRO A 336 -23.23 -5.24 13.05
N HIS A 337 -24.22 -6.01 13.49
CA HIS A 337 -25.61 -5.53 13.59
C HIS A 337 -25.75 -4.40 14.62
N ARG A 338 -24.90 -4.36 15.65
CA ARG A 338 -24.87 -3.28 16.64
C ARG A 338 -24.54 -1.93 15.99
N ALA A 339 -23.53 -1.93 15.10
CA ALA A 339 -23.22 -0.73 14.31
C ALA A 339 -24.40 -0.32 13.42
N LYS A 340 -25.09 -1.30 12.82
CA LYS A 340 -26.25 -1.01 11.96
C LYS A 340 -27.39 -0.34 12.73
N LEU A 341 -27.68 -0.81 13.95
CA LEU A 341 -28.67 -0.17 14.83
C LEU A 341 -28.29 1.26 15.19
N GLY A 342 -26.99 1.51 15.47
CA GLY A 342 -26.50 2.87 15.71
C GLY A 342 -26.61 3.77 14.47
N GLU A 343 -26.33 3.26 13.27
CA GLU A 343 -26.54 4.01 12.02
C GLU A 343 -28.01 4.38 11.83
N ASP A 344 -28.91 3.43 12.06
CA ASP A 344 -30.35 3.67 11.93
C ASP A 344 -30.82 4.73 12.92
N ALA A 345 -30.36 4.68 14.17
CA ALA A 345 -30.64 5.71 15.17
C ALA A 345 -30.12 7.09 14.75
N MET A 346 -28.91 7.18 14.17
CA MET A 346 -28.40 8.45 13.61
C MET A 346 -29.29 8.98 12.50
N LYS A 347 -29.72 8.11 11.57
CA LYS A 347 -30.59 8.49 10.44
C LYS A 347 -31.95 8.98 10.94
N THR A 348 -32.54 8.28 11.90
CA THR A 348 -33.81 8.69 12.53
C THR A 348 -33.67 10.06 13.20
N GLU A 349 -32.60 10.28 13.97
CA GLU A 349 -32.36 11.55 14.65
C GLU A 349 -32.16 12.71 13.65
N LEU A 350 -31.38 12.47 12.59
CA LEU A 350 -31.15 13.47 11.53
C LEU A 350 -32.39 13.74 10.67
N ALA A 351 -33.34 12.80 10.58
CA ALA A 351 -34.59 13.01 9.87
C ALA A 351 -35.59 13.87 10.68
N VAL A 352 -35.45 13.93 12.00
CA VAL A 352 -36.29 14.78 12.87
C VAL A 352 -35.85 16.25 12.79
N ASP A 353 -34.54 16.51 12.95
CA ASP A 353 -33.99 17.87 13.07
C ASP A 353 -33.12 18.31 11.89
N GLY A 354 -33.18 17.56 10.79
CA GLY A 354 -32.51 17.83 9.54
C GLY A 354 -33.40 17.55 8.35
N GLU A 355 -32.87 17.81 7.16
CA GLU A 355 -33.57 17.63 5.89
C GLU A 355 -32.94 16.44 5.14
N PRO A 356 -33.67 15.33 4.94
CA PRO A 356 -33.15 14.17 4.23
C PRO A 356 -33.06 14.44 2.72
N LEU A 357 -31.90 14.15 2.14
CA LEU A 357 -31.62 14.25 0.71
C LEU A 357 -31.48 12.85 0.11
N GLY A 358 -32.58 12.10 0.07
CA GLY A 358 -32.60 10.73 -0.45
C GLY A 358 -32.24 9.65 0.56
N GLY A 359 -32.48 9.90 1.86
CA GLY A 359 -32.41 8.90 2.94
C GLY A 359 -30.99 8.53 3.44
N GLU A 360 -29.96 8.83 2.66
CA GLU A 360 -28.56 8.53 2.99
C GLU A 360 -27.71 9.78 3.29
N PHE A 361 -28.23 10.96 2.92
CA PHE A 361 -27.60 12.27 3.09
C PHE A 361 -28.56 13.22 3.79
N PHE A 362 -28.04 14.15 4.57
CA PHE A 362 -28.84 15.05 5.39
C PHE A 362 -28.26 16.46 5.39
N LEU A 363 -29.12 17.47 5.28
CA LEU A 363 -28.79 18.84 5.65
C LEU A 363 -29.19 19.07 7.10
N ALA A 364 -28.22 19.29 7.96
CA ALA A 364 -28.47 19.40 9.41
C ALA A 364 -27.61 20.50 10.02
N SER A 365 -28.04 21.01 11.18
CA SER A 365 -27.18 21.88 11.98
C SER A 365 -26.09 21.06 12.68
N ASP A 366 -25.00 21.70 13.11
CA ASP A 366 -23.96 21.03 13.88
C ASP A 366 -24.53 20.40 15.17
N VAL A 367 -25.51 21.06 15.80
CA VAL A 367 -26.18 20.55 17.02
C VAL A 367 -26.96 19.26 16.74
N ALA A 368 -27.72 19.22 15.64
CA ALA A 368 -28.44 18.01 15.23
C ALA A 368 -27.46 16.86 14.90
N CYS A 369 -26.33 17.17 14.26
CA CYS A 369 -25.28 16.19 13.97
C CYS A 369 -24.65 15.63 15.25
N GLU A 370 -24.33 16.45 16.25
CA GLU A 370 -23.80 15.99 17.53
C GLU A 370 -24.80 15.12 18.29
N ARG A 371 -26.09 15.48 18.28
CA ARG A 371 -27.12 14.70 18.95
C ARG A 371 -27.33 13.35 18.27
N ALA A 372 -27.41 13.33 16.94
CA ALA A 372 -27.45 12.12 16.15
C ALA A 372 -26.25 11.22 16.46
N TRP A 373 -25.04 11.76 16.45
CA TRP A 373 -23.82 11.00 16.74
C TRP A 373 -23.85 10.33 18.11
N ARG A 374 -24.23 11.06 19.17
CA ARG A 374 -24.33 10.51 20.52
C ARG A 374 -25.39 9.41 20.58
N HIS A 375 -26.59 9.69 20.08
CA HIS A 375 -27.69 8.74 20.07
C HIS A 375 -27.31 7.44 19.33
N GLY A 376 -26.66 7.55 18.17
CA GLY A 376 -26.16 6.39 17.43
C GLY A 376 -25.12 5.57 18.21
N CYS A 377 -24.16 6.24 18.86
CA CYS A 377 -23.17 5.57 19.70
C CYS A 377 -23.82 4.85 20.89
N ASP A 378 -24.78 5.50 21.56
CA ASP A 378 -25.48 4.96 22.73
C ASP A 378 -26.27 3.70 22.35
N ILE A 379 -27.03 3.75 21.23
CA ILE A 379 -27.80 2.62 20.73
C ILE A 379 -26.88 1.46 20.31
N ALA A 380 -25.80 1.72 19.58
CA ALA A 380 -24.86 0.67 19.18
C ALA A 380 -24.18 0.02 20.40
N THR A 381 -23.89 0.81 21.44
CA THR A 381 -23.28 0.31 22.67
C THR A 381 -24.27 -0.51 23.50
N ALA A 382 -25.53 -0.09 23.58
CA ALA A 382 -26.58 -0.77 24.35
C ALA A 382 -27.15 -2.02 23.65
N ALA A 383 -26.98 -2.14 22.33
CA ALA A 383 -27.42 -3.32 21.58
C ALA A 383 -26.65 -4.57 22.00
N GLU A 384 -27.38 -5.67 22.25
CA GLU A 384 -26.82 -7.01 22.52
C GLU A 384 -26.42 -7.73 21.24
#